data_AF-A0A1H8E7V3-F1
#
_entry.id   AF-A0A1H8E7V3-F1
#
_cell.length_a   1.000
_cell.length_b   1.000
_cell.length_c   1.000
_cell.angle_alpha   90.00
_cell.angle_beta   90.00
_cell.angle_gamma   90.00
#
_symmetry.space_group_name_H-M   'P 1'
#
loop_
_entity.id
_entity.type
_entity.pdbx_description
1 polymer ?
#
loop_
_entity_poly.entity_id
_entity_poly.type
_entity_poly.pdbx_seq_one_letter_code
_entity_poly.pdbx_strand_id
1 'polypeptide(L)'
;MIKPSSSSVLLLLLFITQITFAQSANTLPDWALGGFLRPAGQNPIILPDTTATFTDPMSKSKIKWEINDTFNPAAAVKDGKIVVIYRSEDNSGVKIGTRTSRLGYAEGRDGLHFKRKSEPVLFPADDDQKAFEWPGGCEDPRIAMTEDGTYVMLYTQWNRKVPRLAAATSKDLVHWTKHGPIFQDVYNGRFFNIATKSASILTRVKGDKQVIAKVNGQYFMYWGERHVYAATSANLTDWRPLVDEKGELLILASPRKNYFDSDMTECGPPALLTDKGIILLYNGRNSTSNGDKRFAGGTYSAGQMLFDKTEPTKLIARLDVPFFRPREAFEKRGQYASGTVFIEGMAWFKHKWYLYYGCADSRVGVAIYDPQHPADPDPVEDIAR
;
A
#
# COMPACT_ATOMS: atom_id res chain seq x y z
N MET A 1 8.33 49.14 -69.78
CA MET A 1 8.38 49.88 -68.49
C MET A 1 8.07 48.92 -67.37
N ILE A 2 9.13 48.58 -66.61
CA ILE A 2 9.29 47.98 -65.28
C ILE A 2 8.16 47.06 -64.72
N LYS A 3 8.51 45.77 -64.53
CA LYS A 3 7.79 44.74 -63.75
C LYS A 3 8.00 44.96 -62.23
N PRO A 4 7.04 44.62 -61.34
CA PRO A 4 7.26 44.58 -59.91
C PRO A 4 7.79 43.22 -59.45
N SER A 5 8.71 43.27 -58.48
CA SER A 5 9.40 42.15 -57.83
C SER A 5 8.52 41.41 -56.83
N SER A 6 8.45 40.10 -56.96
CA SER A 6 7.89 39.16 -55.98
C SER A 6 8.83 39.01 -54.78
N SER A 7 8.34 39.36 -53.59
CA SER A 7 9.01 39.06 -52.32
C SER A 7 8.43 37.78 -51.73
N SER A 8 9.25 36.73 -51.67
CA SER A 8 8.92 35.47 -51.00
C SER A 8 9.11 35.61 -49.49
N VAL A 9 8.03 35.47 -48.72
CA VAL A 9 8.08 35.38 -47.25
C VAL A 9 8.36 33.91 -46.89
N LEU A 10 9.55 33.66 -46.35
CA LEU A 10 9.96 32.36 -45.81
C LEU A 10 9.39 32.22 -44.39
N LEU A 11 8.37 31.37 -44.22
CA LEU A 11 7.78 31.06 -42.92
C LEU A 11 8.68 30.06 -42.17
N LEU A 12 9.44 30.54 -41.18
CA LEU A 12 10.30 29.70 -40.35
C LEU A 12 9.44 29.01 -39.26
N LEU A 13 9.12 27.73 -39.45
CA LEU A 13 8.49 26.89 -38.43
C LEU A 13 9.52 26.56 -37.33
N LEU A 14 9.43 27.27 -36.20
CA LEU A 14 10.16 26.95 -34.98
C LEU A 14 9.59 25.66 -34.37
N PHE A 15 10.27 24.54 -34.60
CA PHE A 15 10.09 23.32 -33.81
C PHE A 15 10.65 23.58 -32.40
N ILE A 16 9.76 23.87 -31.45
CA ILE A 16 10.10 23.83 -30.03
C ILE A 16 10.23 22.34 -29.66
N THR A 17 11.45 21.84 -29.66
CA THR A 17 11.78 20.56 -29.04
C THR A 17 11.66 20.76 -27.52
N GLN A 18 10.63 20.16 -26.92
CA GLN A 18 10.61 20.01 -25.46
C GLN A 18 11.72 19.04 -25.07
N ILE A 19 12.87 19.59 -24.71
CA ILE A 19 13.92 18.84 -24.02
C ILE A 19 13.38 18.55 -22.61
N THR A 20 12.87 17.34 -22.40
CA THR A 20 12.56 16.86 -21.06
C THR A 20 13.87 16.71 -20.29
N PHE A 21 14.23 17.71 -19.49
CA PHE A 21 15.27 17.54 -18.49
C PHE A 21 14.83 16.43 -17.53
N ALA A 22 15.55 15.31 -17.54
CA ALA A 22 15.35 14.26 -16.55
C ALA A 22 15.61 14.87 -15.16
N GLN A 23 14.62 14.80 -14.27
CA GLN A 23 14.78 15.25 -12.88
C GLN A 23 15.90 14.43 -12.22
N SER A 24 17.04 15.07 -11.94
CA SER A 24 18.20 14.46 -11.30
C SER A 24 18.15 14.53 -9.77
N ALA A 25 17.50 15.56 -9.22
CA ALA A 25 17.28 15.73 -7.78
C ALA A 25 15.86 15.30 -7.39
N ASN A 26 15.72 14.40 -6.40
CA ASN A 26 14.42 14.03 -5.86
C ASN A 26 14.05 15.03 -4.75
N THR A 27 13.14 15.96 -5.06
CA THR A 27 12.66 16.98 -4.11
C THR A 27 11.16 16.77 -3.91
N LEU A 28 10.74 16.68 -2.66
CA LEU A 28 9.33 16.52 -2.33
C LEU A 28 8.60 17.87 -2.37
N PRO A 29 7.41 17.94 -3.00
CA PRO A 29 6.56 19.12 -2.89
C PRO A 29 6.02 19.27 -1.45
N ASP A 30 5.57 20.47 -1.10
CA ASP A 30 5.13 20.83 0.26
C ASP A 30 3.95 20.01 0.80
N TRP A 31 3.17 19.40 -0.09
CA TRP A 31 2.06 18.52 0.27
C TRP A 31 2.48 17.08 0.54
N ALA A 32 3.64 16.63 0.05
CA ALA A 32 4.05 15.24 0.19
C ALA A 32 4.60 14.95 1.60
N LEU A 33 4.39 13.73 2.08
CA LEU A 33 5.01 13.27 3.32
C LEU A 33 6.39 12.71 3.01
N GLY A 34 7.43 13.06 3.75
CA GLY A 34 8.64 12.24 3.71
C GLY A 34 9.95 12.98 3.84
N GLY A 35 10.96 12.33 3.28
CA GLY A 35 12.20 12.13 4.02
C GLY A 35 12.09 10.94 4.98
N PHE A 36 11.63 9.78 4.48
CA PHE A 36 11.53 8.57 5.29
C PHE A 36 12.89 7.91 5.39
N LEU A 37 13.55 8.09 6.54
CA LEU A 37 14.87 7.54 6.79
C LEU A 37 14.78 6.14 7.39
N ARG A 38 15.53 5.21 6.80
CA ARG A 38 15.80 3.89 7.39
C ARG A 38 16.68 4.08 8.61
N PRO A 39 16.25 3.69 9.81
CA PRO A 39 17.09 3.79 11.01
C PRO A 39 18.31 2.88 10.88
N ALA A 40 19.51 3.44 11.06
CA ALA A 40 20.76 2.74 10.81
C ALA A 40 20.88 1.43 11.60
N GLY A 41 21.12 0.32 10.89
CA GLY A 41 21.32 -1.01 11.48
C GLY A 41 20.08 -1.65 12.11
N GLN A 42 18.88 -1.08 11.92
CA GLN A 42 17.65 -1.60 12.51
C GLN A 42 16.88 -2.55 11.59
N ASN A 43 16.98 -2.37 10.28
CA ASN A 43 16.26 -3.21 9.32
C ASN A 43 17.02 -4.49 8.97
N PRO A 44 16.31 -5.60 8.66
CA PRO A 44 14.85 -5.77 8.77
C PRO A 44 14.39 -5.97 10.22
N ILE A 45 13.20 -5.48 10.55
CA ILE A 45 12.64 -5.52 11.92
C ILE A 45 11.80 -6.77 12.21
N ILE A 46 11.28 -7.45 11.19
CA ILE A 46 10.62 -8.75 11.31
C ILE A 46 11.19 -9.70 10.24
N LEU A 47 11.65 -10.86 10.70
CA LEU A 47 12.19 -11.94 9.89
C LEU A 47 11.39 -13.23 10.14
N PRO A 48 11.37 -14.17 9.18
CA PRO A 48 10.80 -15.50 9.38
C PRO A 48 11.37 -16.19 10.62
N ASP A 49 10.51 -16.89 11.34
CA ASP A 49 10.89 -17.70 12.49
C ASP A 49 10.69 -19.19 12.17
N THR A 50 11.79 -19.91 12.03
CA THR A 50 11.80 -21.34 11.70
C THR A 50 11.35 -22.26 12.85
N THR A 51 11.20 -21.69 14.05
CA THR A 51 10.84 -22.39 15.29
C THR A 51 9.39 -22.16 15.70
N ALA A 52 8.77 -21.08 15.24
CA ALA A 52 7.38 -20.76 15.52
C ALA A 52 6.44 -21.80 14.91
N THR A 53 5.50 -22.26 15.72
CA THR A 53 4.54 -23.30 15.33
C THR A 53 3.14 -22.95 15.79
N PHE A 54 2.15 -23.38 15.01
CA PHE A 54 0.73 -23.13 15.25
C PHE A 54 -0.07 -24.38 14.90
N THR A 55 -1.09 -24.71 15.69
CA THR A 55 -2.03 -25.78 15.35
C THR A 55 -3.08 -25.22 14.40
N ASP A 56 -2.92 -25.50 13.11
CA ASP A 56 -3.77 -24.94 12.07
C ASP A 56 -5.15 -25.59 12.08
N PRO A 57 -6.25 -24.84 12.28
CA PRO A 57 -7.59 -25.41 12.40
C PRO A 57 -8.08 -26.04 11.09
N MET A 58 -7.55 -25.59 9.94
CA MET A 58 -7.92 -26.09 8.63
C MET A 58 -7.33 -27.48 8.35
N SER A 59 -6.02 -27.65 8.57
CA SER A 59 -5.34 -28.94 8.40
C SER A 59 -5.36 -29.82 9.65
N LYS A 60 -5.83 -29.31 10.80
CA LYS A 60 -5.83 -29.95 12.11
C LYS A 60 -4.45 -30.45 12.55
N SER A 61 -3.40 -29.80 12.06
CA SER A 61 -2.01 -30.23 12.21
C SER A 61 -1.14 -29.08 12.70
N LYS A 62 -0.04 -29.42 13.39
CA LYS A 62 0.97 -28.44 13.80
C LYS A 62 1.81 -28.05 12.60
N ILE A 63 1.80 -26.77 12.24
CA ILE A 63 2.54 -26.21 11.11
C ILE A 63 3.56 -25.17 11.56
N LYS A 64 4.55 -24.90 10.71
CA LYS A 64 5.46 -23.76 10.87
C LYS A 64 4.93 -22.59 10.04
N TRP A 65 4.11 -21.76 10.68
CA TRP A 65 3.25 -20.80 9.99
C TRP A 65 3.98 -19.56 9.44
N GLU A 66 5.16 -19.25 9.96
CA GLU A 66 5.97 -18.08 9.59
C GLU A 66 7.42 -18.46 9.24
N ILE A 67 7.63 -19.69 8.73
CA ILE A 67 8.95 -20.21 8.40
C ILE A 67 9.54 -19.60 7.13
N ASN A 68 8.71 -19.22 6.15
CA ASN A 68 9.21 -18.89 4.82
C ASN A 68 9.46 -17.39 4.65
N ASP A 69 8.40 -16.58 4.76
CA ASP A 69 8.44 -15.14 4.54
C ASP A 69 7.55 -14.42 5.55
N THR A 70 7.97 -13.22 5.99
CA THR A 70 7.21 -12.32 6.87
C THR A 70 7.29 -10.90 6.32
N PHE A 71 6.22 -10.37 5.73
CA PHE A 71 6.23 -9.16 4.90
C PHE A 71 4.85 -8.48 4.92
N ASN A 72 4.59 -7.56 3.98
CA ASN A 72 3.34 -6.81 3.78
C ASN A 72 2.57 -6.53 5.09
N PRO A 73 3.05 -5.54 5.87
CA PRO A 73 2.53 -5.30 7.20
C PRO A 73 1.50 -4.17 7.25
N ALA A 74 0.43 -4.36 8.02
CA ALA A 74 -0.32 -3.24 8.60
C ALA A 74 0.41 -2.68 9.82
N ALA A 75 0.12 -1.44 10.18
CA ALA A 75 0.55 -0.84 11.43
C ALA A 75 -0.55 0.00 12.08
N ALA A 76 -0.60 0.01 13.41
CA ALA A 76 -1.53 0.80 14.21
C ALA A 76 -0.90 1.19 15.56
N VAL A 77 -1.50 2.13 16.28
CA VAL A 77 -1.08 2.50 17.65
C VAL A 77 -2.14 2.07 18.66
N LYS A 78 -1.72 1.30 19.66
CA LYS A 78 -2.57 0.84 20.76
C LYS A 78 -1.84 1.01 22.09
N ASP A 79 -2.48 1.65 23.07
CA ASP A 79 -1.96 1.81 24.44
C ASP A 79 -0.50 2.34 24.50
N GLY A 80 -0.19 3.34 23.66
CA GLY A 80 1.15 3.94 23.61
C GLY A 80 2.23 3.05 23.01
N LYS A 81 1.85 1.97 22.31
CA LYS A 81 2.73 1.09 21.55
C LYS A 81 2.36 1.10 20.08
N ILE A 82 3.34 0.90 19.22
CA ILE A 82 3.07 0.53 17.83
C ILE A 82 2.81 -0.99 17.80
N VAL A 83 1.77 -1.37 17.08
CA VAL A 83 1.44 -2.75 16.74
C VAL A 83 1.62 -2.91 15.24
N VAL A 84 2.33 -3.95 14.84
CA VAL A 84 2.52 -4.38 13.45
C VAL A 84 1.80 -5.71 13.26
N ILE A 85 0.89 -5.76 12.29
CA ILE A 85 0.22 -7.00 11.88
C ILE A 85 0.79 -7.40 10.53
N TYR A 86 1.61 -8.45 10.51
CA TYR A 86 2.43 -8.80 9.34
C TYR A 86 1.89 -10.04 8.63
N ARG A 87 1.90 -10.05 7.30
CA ARG A 87 1.69 -11.26 6.52
C ARG A 87 2.83 -12.23 6.77
N SER A 88 2.50 -13.49 7.00
CA SER A 88 3.45 -14.59 7.08
C SER A 88 3.02 -15.72 6.16
N GLU A 89 3.97 -16.36 5.49
CA GLU A 89 3.72 -17.55 4.68
C GLU A 89 4.44 -18.79 5.22
N ASP A 90 3.73 -19.91 5.20
CA ASP A 90 4.28 -21.23 5.48
C ASP A 90 5.00 -21.83 4.26
N ASN A 91 5.41 -23.10 4.37
CA ASN A 91 6.08 -23.85 3.31
C ASN A 91 5.15 -24.82 2.54
N SER A 92 3.83 -24.59 2.55
CA SER A 92 2.85 -25.46 1.88
C SER A 92 2.88 -25.39 0.34
N GLY A 93 3.62 -24.43 -0.23
CA GLY A 93 3.77 -24.25 -1.67
C GLY A 93 5.14 -23.73 -2.07
N VAL A 94 5.45 -23.78 -3.37
CA VAL A 94 6.76 -23.39 -3.93
C VAL A 94 6.71 -22.03 -4.63
N LYS A 95 5.62 -21.74 -5.35
CA LYS A 95 5.45 -20.51 -6.14
C LYS A 95 4.75 -19.42 -5.32
N ILE A 96 4.95 -18.15 -5.69
CA ILE A 96 4.19 -17.01 -5.13
C ILE A 96 2.68 -17.30 -5.22
N GLY A 97 1.95 -17.04 -4.14
CA GLY A 97 0.51 -17.27 -4.05
C GLY A 97 0.10 -18.74 -3.95
N THR A 98 1.04 -19.68 -3.76
CA THR A 98 0.74 -21.12 -3.56
C THR A 98 0.93 -21.60 -2.12
N ARG A 99 1.34 -20.72 -1.22
CA ARG A 99 1.44 -20.97 0.23
C ARG A 99 0.13 -20.60 0.92
N THR A 100 0.07 -20.69 2.24
CA THR A 100 -1.04 -20.16 3.04
C THR A 100 -0.57 -18.98 3.87
N SER A 101 -1.16 -17.81 3.60
CA SER A 101 -0.90 -16.57 4.32
C SER A 101 -1.72 -16.49 5.61
N ARG A 102 -1.05 -16.09 6.70
CA ARG A 102 -1.65 -15.80 8.01
C ARG A 102 -1.10 -14.48 8.51
N LEU A 103 -1.77 -13.84 9.46
CA LEU A 103 -1.36 -12.55 9.99
C LEU A 103 -0.80 -12.70 11.40
N GLY A 104 0.48 -12.40 11.55
CA GLY A 104 1.17 -12.36 12.84
C GLY A 104 0.97 -11.03 13.56
N TYR A 105 1.24 -11.01 14.87
CA TYR A 105 1.15 -9.82 15.72
C TYR A 105 2.51 -9.52 16.34
N ALA A 106 2.93 -8.26 16.27
CA ALA A 106 4.11 -7.77 16.98
C ALA A 106 3.83 -6.40 17.62
N GLU A 107 4.28 -6.17 18.85
CA GLU A 107 4.14 -4.86 19.53
C GLU A 107 5.48 -4.32 20.06
N GLY A 108 5.64 -2.98 20.00
CA GLY A 108 6.87 -2.28 20.39
C GLY A 108 6.60 -0.88 20.94
N ARG A 109 7.52 -0.36 21.77
CA ARG A 109 7.38 0.97 22.43
C ARG A 109 8.11 2.10 21.70
N ASP A 110 8.95 1.76 20.73
CA ASP A 110 9.82 2.67 19.98
C ASP A 110 9.59 2.63 18.47
N GLY A 111 8.81 1.65 17.99
CA GLY A 111 8.54 1.41 16.58
C GLY A 111 9.62 0.64 15.83
N LEU A 112 10.65 0.16 16.53
CA LEU A 112 11.83 -0.51 15.96
C LEU A 112 11.96 -1.94 16.48
N HIS A 113 11.78 -2.13 17.79
CA HIS A 113 11.94 -3.41 18.46
C HIS A 113 10.59 -3.98 18.86
N PHE A 114 10.32 -5.22 18.43
CA PHE A 114 9.00 -5.82 18.59
C PHE A 114 9.04 -7.14 19.34
N LYS A 115 8.06 -7.31 20.24
CA LYS A 115 7.71 -8.61 20.81
C LYS A 115 6.59 -9.23 19.99
N ARG A 116 6.85 -10.40 19.41
CA ARG A 116 5.87 -11.16 18.61
C ARG A 116 5.02 -12.07 19.48
N LYS A 117 3.76 -12.30 19.08
CA LYS A 117 2.98 -13.44 19.58
C LYS A 117 3.47 -14.72 18.87
N SER A 118 3.38 -15.85 19.55
CA SER A 118 3.80 -17.15 19.02
C SER A 118 2.84 -17.73 17.97
N GLU A 119 1.62 -17.22 17.93
CA GLU A 119 0.54 -17.69 17.05
C GLU A 119 -0.02 -16.51 16.25
N PRO A 120 -0.52 -16.77 15.02
CA PRO A 120 -1.16 -15.75 14.20
C PRO A 120 -2.47 -15.29 14.85
N VAL A 121 -2.87 -14.04 14.57
CA VAL A 121 -4.10 -13.43 15.10
C VAL A 121 -5.25 -13.41 14.10
N LEU A 122 -4.95 -13.61 12.81
CA LEU A 122 -5.97 -13.80 11.78
C LEU A 122 -5.47 -14.81 10.75
N PHE A 123 -6.30 -15.81 10.45
CA PHE A 123 -5.96 -16.98 9.64
C PHE A 123 -7.24 -17.62 9.09
N PRO A 124 -7.16 -18.43 8.01
CA PRO A 124 -8.30 -19.21 7.54
C PRO A 124 -8.72 -20.21 8.62
N ALA A 125 -10.03 -20.35 8.84
CA ALA A 125 -10.60 -21.26 9.82
C ALA A 125 -11.88 -21.92 9.28
N ASP A 126 -12.46 -22.84 10.05
CA ASP A 126 -13.76 -23.44 9.74
C ASP A 126 -14.90 -22.48 10.15
N ASP A 127 -14.91 -21.32 9.51
CA ASP A 127 -15.87 -20.23 9.67
C ASP A 127 -16.62 -19.96 8.36
N ASP A 128 -17.47 -18.93 8.35
CA ASP A 128 -18.26 -18.53 7.18
C ASP A 128 -17.41 -17.94 6.04
N GLN A 129 -16.12 -17.68 6.26
CA GLN A 129 -15.18 -17.14 5.27
C GLN A 129 -14.33 -18.21 4.58
N LYS A 130 -14.41 -19.46 5.06
CA LYS A 130 -13.65 -20.61 4.55
C LYS A 130 -13.60 -20.72 3.02
N ALA A 131 -14.73 -20.49 2.34
CA ALA A 131 -14.84 -20.61 0.89
C ALA A 131 -13.98 -19.60 0.11
N PHE A 132 -13.62 -18.48 0.74
CA PHE A 132 -12.90 -17.37 0.13
C PHE A 132 -11.44 -17.31 0.60
N GLU A 133 -11.13 -17.86 1.76
CA GLU A 133 -9.78 -17.82 2.35
C GLU A 133 -9.02 -19.15 2.21
N TRP A 134 -9.66 -20.28 1.93
CA TRP A 134 -8.93 -21.55 1.82
C TRP A 134 -8.63 -21.92 0.36
N PRO A 135 -7.40 -22.35 0.01
CA PRO A 135 -6.23 -22.57 0.87
C PRO A 135 -5.16 -21.47 0.86
N GLY A 136 -5.42 -20.31 0.26
CA GLY A 136 -4.42 -19.25 0.12
C GLY A 136 -4.25 -18.36 1.35
N GLY A 137 -5.30 -18.23 2.15
CA GLY A 137 -5.30 -17.56 3.46
C GLY A 137 -5.73 -16.11 3.39
N CYS A 138 -5.14 -15.32 4.29
CA CYS A 138 -5.45 -13.91 4.52
C CYS A 138 -4.20 -13.07 4.26
N GLU A 139 -4.24 -12.14 3.31
CA GLU A 139 -3.07 -11.42 2.80
C GLU A 139 -3.18 -9.91 2.96
N ASP A 140 -2.01 -9.26 3.01
CA ASP A 140 -1.80 -7.82 2.77
C ASP A 140 -2.74 -6.88 3.56
N PRO A 141 -2.74 -6.96 4.91
CA PRO A 141 -3.64 -6.20 5.76
C PRO A 141 -3.31 -4.70 5.74
N ARG A 142 -4.35 -3.87 5.80
CA ARG A 142 -4.25 -2.43 6.12
C ARG A 142 -5.21 -2.12 7.25
N ILE A 143 -4.72 -1.43 8.29
CA ILE A 143 -5.51 -1.15 9.50
C ILE A 143 -5.67 0.35 9.69
N ALA A 144 -6.90 0.78 10.00
CA ALA A 144 -7.19 2.12 10.48
C ALA A 144 -8.11 2.05 11.72
N MET A 145 -8.10 3.08 12.57
CA MET A 145 -8.86 3.08 13.83
C MET A 145 -9.92 4.17 13.84
N THR A 146 -11.15 3.85 14.24
CA THR A 146 -12.21 4.84 14.48
C THR A 146 -11.93 5.69 15.74
N GLU A 147 -12.67 6.79 15.92
CA GLU A 147 -12.53 7.63 17.13
C GLU A 147 -12.90 6.90 18.43
N ASP A 148 -13.78 5.90 18.38
CA ASP A 148 -14.18 5.05 19.52
C ASP A 148 -13.24 3.84 19.76
N GLY A 149 -12.10 3.79 19.05
CA GLY A 149 -11.07 2.77 19.24
C GLY A 149 -11.37 1.41 18.60
N THR A 150 -12.27 1.36 17.61
CA THR A 150 -12.44 0.17 16.75
C THR A 150 -11.38 0.17 15.66
N TYR A 151 -10.59 -0.89 15.60
CA TYR A 151 -9.68 -1.14 14.49
C TYR A 151 -10.43 -1.84 13.38
N VAL A 152 -10.32 -1.32 12.17
CA VAL A 152 -10.84 -1.90 10.93
C VAL A 152 -9.65 -2.34 10.10
N MET A 153 -9.60 -3.63 9.79
CA MET A 153 -8.65 -4.22 8.86
C MET A 153 -9.34 -4.47 7.53
N LEU A 154 -8.73 -3.99 6.44
CA LEU A 154 -9.03 -4.45 5.10
C LEU A 154 -7.89 -5.34 4.62
N TYR A 155 -8.22 -6.52 4.14
CA TYR A 155 -7.25 -7.55 3.75
C TYR A 155 -7.75 -8.30 2.51
N THR A 156 -6.89 -9.15 1.95
CA THR A 156 -7.25 -10.00 0.80
C THR A 156 -7.55 -11.42 1.26
N GLN A 157 -8.73 -11.93 0.92
CA GLN A 157 -9.05 -13.35 1.00
C GLN A 157 -8.58 -14.06 -0.26
N TRP A 158 -7.78 -15.12 -0.10
CA TRP A 158 -7.24 -15.86 -1.23
C TRP A 158 -7.61 -17.35 -1.17
N ASN A 159 -8.43 -17.82 -2.12
CA ASN A 159 -8.80 -19.23 -2.26
C ASN A 159 -8.14 -19.93 -3.46
N ARG A 160 -7.07 -19.33 -4.00
CA ARG A 160 -6.43 -19.76 -5.26
C ARG A 160 -7.27 -19.63 -6.52
N LYS A 161 -8.40 -18.92 -6.47
CA LYS A 161 -9.25 -18.63 -7.63
C LYS A 161 -9.42 -17.13 -7.84
N VAL A 162 -9.94 -16.42 -6.85
CA VAL A 162 -10.24 -14.98 -6.95
C VAL A 162 -9.77 -14.29 -5.66
N PRO A 163 -8.84 -13.32 -5.73
CA PRO A 163 -8.52 -12.49 -4.58
C PRO A 163 -9.68 -11.51 -4.33
N ARG A 164 -10.12 -11.40 -3.07
CA ARG A 164 -11.22 -10.49 -2.68
C ARG A 164 -10.81 -9.60 -1.52
N LEU A 165 -11.10 -8.30 -1.62
CA LEU A 165 -11.07 -7.42 -0.46
C LEU A 165 -12.14 -7.84 0.55
N ALA A 166 -11.73 -8.00 1.80
CA ALA A 166 -12.60 -8.31 2.92
C ALA A 166 -12.31 -7.42 4.12
N ALA A 167 -13.28 -7.34 5.04
CA ALA A 167 -13.18 -6.57 6.27
C ALA A 167 -13.11 -7.46 7.50
N ALA A 168 -12.31 -7.05 8.48
CA ALA A 168 -12.35 -7.57 9.84
C ALA A 168 -12.25 -6.42 10.86
N THR A 169 -12.89 -6.57 12.02
CA THR A 169 -12.85 -5.56 13.08
C THR A 169 -12.35 -6.11 14.40
N SER A 170 -11.67 -5.28 15.19
CA SER A 170 -11.19 -5.64 16.52
C SER A 170 -11.16 -4.41 17.45
N LYS A 171 -11.23 -4.63 18.76
CA LYS A 171 -10.94 -3.62 19.79
C LYS A 171 -9.52 -3.75 20.37
N ASP A 172 -8.85 -4.87 20.12
CA ASP A 172 -7.56 -5.18 20.76
C ASP A 172 -6.44 -5.59 19.80
N LEU A 173 -6.71 -5.64 18.49
CA LEU A 173 -5.81 -6.08 17.42
C LEU A 173 -5.41 -7.56 17.46
N VAL A 174 -6.04 -8.35 18.35
CA VAL A 174 -5.76 -9.78 18.54
C VAL A 174 -6.99 -10.63 18.22
N HIS A 175 -8.16 -10.25 18.73
CA HIS A 175 -9.41 -10.94 18.48
C HIS A 175 -10.16 -10.21 17.37
N TRP A 176 -10.29 -10.86 16.22
CA TRP A 176 -10.89 -10.29 15.02
C TRP A 176 -12.24 -10.93 14.71
N THR A 177 -13.24 -10.09 14.41
CA THR A 177 -14.50 -10.52 13.80
C THR A 177 -14.39 -10.29 12.30
N LYS A 178 -14.48 -11.36 11.50
CA LYS A 178 -14.50 -11.27 10.03
C LYS A 178 -15.91 -10.90 9.56
N HIS A 179 -15.99 -10.01 8.58
CA HIS A 179 -17.26 -9.57 7.97
C HIS A 179 -17.37 -9.99 6.50
N GLY A 180 -16.34 -10.65 5.97
CA GLY A 180 -16.30 -11.17 4.61
C GLY A 180 -16.06 -10.12 3.52
N PRO A 181 -16.29 -10.48 2.24
CA PRO A 181 -16.02 -9.63 1.10
C PRO A 181 -16.79 -8.31 1.13
N ILE A 182 -16.08 -7.20 1.07
CA ILE A 182 -16.66 -5.86 1.27
C ILE A 182 -17.60 -5.39 0.15
N PHE A 183 -17.57 -6.04 -1.02
CA PHE A 183 -18.39 -5.73 -2.19
C PHE A 183 -19.44 -6.80 -2.49
N GLN A 184 -19.77 -7.67 -1.52
CA GLN A 184 -20.60 -8.84 -1.75
C GLN A 184 -22.03 -8.52 -2.19
N ASP A 185 -22.72 -7.64 -1.46
CA ASP A 185 -24.16 -7.42 -1.67
C ASP A 185 -24.46 -6.17 -2.52
N VAL A 186 -23.48 -5.29 -2.70
CA VAL A 186 -23.66 -4.02 -3.43
C VAL A 186 -23.88 -4.27 -4.93
N TYR A 187 -24.77 -3.46 -5.53
CA TYR A 187 -25.15 -3.58 -6.94
C TYR A 187 -25.55 -5.01 -7.32
N ASN A 188 -26.33 -5.68 -6.47
CA ASN A 188 -26.79 -7.06 -6.66
C ASN A 188 -25.64 -8.05 -6.86
N GLY A 189 -24.51 -7.83 -6.19
CA GLY A 189 -23.32 -8.68 -6.26
C GLY A 189 -22.49 -8.55 -7.53
N ARG A 190 -22.70 -7.51 -8.35
CA ARG A 190 -21.97 -7.28 -9.60
C ARG A 190 -20.45 -7.37 -9.44
N PHE A 191 -19.90 -6.91 -8.31
CA PHE A 191 -18.47 -6.83 -8.06
C PHE A 191 -17.93 -7.95 -7.15
N PHE A 192 -18.75 -8.93 -6.77
CA PHE A 192 -18.37 -9.98 -5.83
C PHE A 192 -17.30 -10.95 -6.34
N ASN A 193 -17.34 -11.28 -7.65
CA ASN A 193 -16.45 -12.26 -8.28
C ASN A 193 -15.33 -11.63 -9.12
N ILE A 194 -15.04 -10.36 -8.84
CA ILE A 194 -14.04 -9.57 -9.54
C ILE A 194 -12.78 -9.51 -8.65
N ALA A 195 -11.60 -9.60 -9.25
CA ALA A 195 -10.35 -9.63 -8.49
C ALA A 195 -10.13 -8.27 -7.81
N THR A 196 -10.08 -8.26 -6.47
CA THR A 196 -9.92 -7.04 -5.67
C THR A 196 -8.93 -7.26 -4.53
N LYS A 197 -8.12 -6.24 -4.25
CA LYS A 197 -7.15 -6.19 -3.14
C LYS A 197 -6.75 -4.74 -2.85
N SER A 198 -5.97 -4.57 -1.78
CA SER A 198 -5.22 -3.34 -1.46
C SER A 198 -6.11 -2.10 -1.29
N ALA A 199 -6.56 -1.84 -0.06
CA ALA A 199 -7.49 -0.76 0.26
C ALA A 199 -6.99 0.17 1.37
N SER A 200 -6.97 1.47 1.07
CA SER A 200 -6.49 2.56 1.92
C SER A 200 -7.67 3.40 2.42
N ILE A 201 -8.19 3.07 3.62
CA ILE A 201 -9.23 3.88 4.28
C ILE A 201 -8.71 5.30 4.52
N LEU A 202 -9.58 6.30 4.33
CA LEU A 202 -9.28 7.69 4.62
C LEU A 202 -9.15 7.92 6.13
N THR A 203 -8.06 8.55 6.55
CA THR A 203 -7.76 8.89 7.94
C THR A 203 -7.36 10.35 8.07
N ARG A 204 -7.30 10.85 9.30
CA ARG A 204 -6.74 12.16 9.67
C ARG A 204 -6.03 12.06 11.01
N VAL A 205 -5.08 12.95 11.28
CA VAL A 205 -4.56 13.14 12.64
C VAL A 205 -5.52 14.05 13.41
N LYS A 206 -5.96 13.61 14.59
CA LYS A 206 -6.80 14.37 15.53
C LYS A 206 -6.16 14.29 16.91
N GLY A 207 -5.52 15.38 17.33
CA GLY A 207 -4.62 15.37 18.50
C GLY A 207 -3.44 14.43 18.24
N ASP A 208 -3.16 13.52 19.18
CA ASP A 208 -2.05 12.57 19.07
C ASP A 208 -2.42 11.23 18.41
N LYS A 209 -3.61 11.14 17.80
CA LYS A 209 -4.12 9.91 17.21
C LYS A 209 -4.42 10.09 15.73
N GLN A 210 -4.02 9.11 14.92
CA GLN A 210 -4.56 8.93 13.58
C GLN A 210 -5.89 8.16 13.67
N VAL A 211 -6.96 8.74 13.14
CA VAL A 211 -8.30 8.16 13.17
C VAL A 211 -8.94 8.16 11.79
N ILE A 212 -9.85 7.23 11.54
CA ILE A 212 -10.67 7.17 10.33
C ILE A 212 -11.44 8.48 10.19
N ALA A 213 -11.41 9.05 8.99
CA ALA A 213 -12.12 10.28 8.65
C ALA A 213 -13.28 9.99 7.72
N LYS A 214 -14.23 10.92 7.71
CA LYS A 214 -15.33 10.97 6.75
C LYS A 214 -15.14 12.14 5.81
N VAL A 215 -15.63 11.99 4.59
CA VAL A 215 -15.76 13.06 3.61
C VAL A 215 -17.20 13.05 3.12
N ASN A 216 -17.85 14.21 3.11
CA ASN A 216 -19.27 14.37 2.73
C ASN A 216 -20.21 13.40 3.50
N GLY A 217 -19.96 13.21 4.80
CA GLY A 217 -20.77 12.38 5.70
C GLY A 217 -20.55 10.86 5.60
N GLN A 218 -19.74 10.38 4.65
CA GLN A 218 -19.48 8.95 4.43
C GLN A 218 -18.03 8.58 4.77
N TYR A 219 -17.82 7.32 5.17
CA TYR A 219 -16.47 6.76 5.14
C TYR A 219 -16.02 6.59 3.69
N PHE A 220 -14.73 6.71 3.46
CA PHE A 220 -14.14 6.70 2.13
C PHE A 220 -12.85 5.89 2.14
N MET A 221 -12.58 5.19 1.04
CA MET A 221 -11.31 4.52 0.82
C MET A 221 -10.90 4.62 -0.64
N TYR A 222 -9.59 4.64 -0.87
CA TYR A 222 -9.00 4.28 -2.17
C TYR A 222 -8.71 2.79 -2.17
N TRP A 223 -8.80 2.14 -3.33
CA TRP A 223 -8.45 0.71 -3.42
C TRP A 223 -8.00 0.32 -4.82
N GLY A 224 -7.33 -0.83 -4.95
CA GLY A 224 -6.95 -1.43 -6.21
C GLY A 224 -5.45 -1.65 -6.38
N GLU A 225 -5.12 -2.46 -7.39
CA GLU A 225 -3.77 -2.90 -7.75
C GLU A 225 -3.34 -2.28 -9.10
N ARG A 226 -4.06 -2.60 -10.17
CA ARG A 226 -3.75 -2.08 -11.52
C ARG A 226 -4.08 -0.61 -11.68
N HIS A 227 -5.19 -0.18 -11.09
CA HIS A 227 -5.67 1.20 -11.09
C HIS A 227 -6.03 1.58 -9.66
N VAL A 228 -6.07 2.89 -9.40
CA VAL A 228 -6.67 3.42 -8.17
C VAL A 228 -8.15 3.67 -8.42
N TYR A 229 -8.98 2.98 -7.65
CA TYR A 229 -10.43 3.15 -7.56
C TYR A 229 -10.78 3.76 -6.19
N ALA A 230 -12.07 3.97 -5.95
CA ALA A 230 -12.58 4.37 -4.64
C ALA A 230 -13.89 3.68 -4.27
N ALA A 231 -14.24 3.74 -3.00
CA ALA A 231 -15.51 3.27 -2.47
C ALA A 231 -15.95 4.11 -1.27
N THR A 232 -17.26 4.13 -1.00
CA THR A 232 -17.82 4.72 0.22
C THR A 232 -18.47 3.67 1.11
N SER A 233 -18.61 3.97 2.40
CA SER A 233 -19.30 3.10 3.34
C SER A 233 -20.02 3.91 4.42
N ALA A 234 -21.10 3.33 4.96
CA ALA A 234 -21.79 3.83 6.14
C ALA A 234 -21.29 3.19 7.45
N ASN A 235 -20.71 1.98 7.38
CA ASN A 235 -20.42 1.13 8.55
C ASN A 235 -19.00 0.53 8.60
N LEU A 236 -18.15 0.79 7.59
CA LEU A 236 -16.76 0.32 7.45
C LEU A 236 -16.58 -1.16 7.09
N THR A 237 -17.66 -1.95 7.00
CA THR A 237 -17.62 -3.37 6.64
C THR A 237 -18.22 -3.61 5.26
N ASP A 238 -19.31 -2.92 4.94
CA ASP A 238 -19.97 -2.96 3.63
C ASP A 238 -19.57 -1.72 2.85
N TRP A 239 -18.98 -1.92 1.68
CA TRP A 239 -18.46 -0.84 0.86
C TRP A 239 -19.14 -0.81 -0.50
N ARG A 240 -19.42 0.40 -0.99
CA ARG A 240 -20.00 0.64 -2.30
C ARG A 240 -18.92 1.24 -3.21
N PRO A 241 -18.38 0.48 -4.19
CA PRO A 241 -17.41 1.04 -5.12
C PRO A 241 -18.05 2.16 -5.93
N LEU A 242 -17.25 3.18 -6.22
CA LEU A 242 -17.66 4.26 -7.12
C LEU A 242 -17.64 3.75 -8.56
N VAL A 243 -18.68 4.11 -9.30
CA VAL A 243 -18.84 3.72 -10.70
C VAL A 243 -19.05 4.94 -11.58
N ASP A 244 -18.65 4.84 -12.85
CA ASP A 244 -18.89 5.85 -13.87
C ASP A 244 -20.35 5.83 -14.38
N GLU A 245 -20.66 6.67 -15.37
CA GLU A 245 -21.99 6.77 -15.98
C GLU A 245 -22.46 5.46 -16.65
N LYS A 246 -21.54 4.55 -16.98
CA LYS A 246 -21.81 3.23 -17.57
C LYS A 246 -21.95 2.15 -16.50
N GLY A 247 -21.74 2.50 -15.23
CA GLY A 247 -21.72 1.56 -14.11
C GLY A 247 -20.42 0.74 -14.03
N GLU A 248 -19.37 1.12 -14.77
CA GLU A 248 -18.03 0.53 -14.63
C GLU A 248 -17.28 1.17 -13.48
N LEU A 249 -16.29 0.47 -12.90
CA LEU A 249 -15.50 1.02 -11.80
C LEU A 249 -14.84 2.35 -12.18
N LEU A 250 -15.05 3.38 -11.38
CA LEU A 250 -14.50 4.71 -11.61
C LEU A 250 -12.99 4.70 -11.37
N ILE A 251 -12.21 4.85 -12.44
CA ILE A 251 -10.75 4.93 -12.39
C ILE A 251 -10.34 6.35 -12.00
N LEU A 252 -9.63 6.49 -10.88
CA LEU A 252 -9.09 7.76 -10.39
C LEU A 252 -7.64 8.00 -10.84
N ALA A 253 -6.86 6.92 -10.96
CA ALA A 253 -5.52 6.98 -11.51
C ALA A 253 -5.15 5.64 -12.17
N SER A 254 -4.33 5.72 -13.21
CA SER A 254 -3.83 4.57 -13.97
C SER A 254 -2.30 4.57 -14.02
N PRO A 255 -1.68 3.45 -14.41
CA PRO A 255 -0.27 3.41 -14.71
C PRO A 255 0.09 4.37 -15.85
N ARG A 256 1.28 4.97 -15.79
CA ARG A 256 1.74 5.96 -16.78
C ARG A 256 3.00 5.48 -17.48
N LYS A 257 3.01 5.48 -18.82
CA LYS A 257 4.19 5.13 -19.61
C LYS A 257 5.38 6.04 -19.25
N ASN A 258 6.58 5.46 -19.19
CA ASN A 258 7.85 6.10 -18.86
C ASN A 258 8.03 6.57 -17.40
N TYR A 259 7.12 6.20 -16.49
CA TYR A 259 7.26 6.45 -15.04
C TYR A 259 7.52 5.15 -14.28
N PHE A 260 7.94 5.25 -13.00
CA PHE A 260 8.18 4.10 -12.13
C PHE A 260 6.90 3.28 -11.84
N ASP A 261 5.74 3.88 -12.05
CA ASP A 261 4.41 3.34 -11.78
C ASP A 261 3.66 3.02 -13.08
N SER A 262 4.38 2.36 -13.98
CA SER A 262 4.00 2.13 -15.38
C SER A 262 3.29 0.80 -15.65
N ASP A 263 3.33 -0.15 -14.71
CA ASP A 263 2.58 -1.42 -14.80
C ASP A 263 1.43 -1.48 -13.79
N MET A 264 1.63 -0.95 -12.57
CA MET A 264 0.63 -0.96 -11.49
C MET A 264 0.68 0.32 -10.65
N THR A 265 -0.46 0.64 -10.02
CA THR A 265 -0.64 1.79 -9.12
C THR A 265 -1.41 1.34 -7.89
N GLU A 266 -0.78 0.50 -7.09
CA GLU A 266 -1.43 -0.27 -6.04
C GLU A 266 -1.51 0.50 -4.73
N CYS A 267 -2.69 0.58 -4.11
CA CYS A 267 -2.89 1.36 -2.89
C CYS A 267 -2.00 0.86 -1.74
N GLY A 268 -1.34 1.78 -1.03
CA GLY A 268 -0.43 1.48 0.09
C GLY A 268 -1.13 1.59 1.45
N PRO A 269 -0.55 2.29 2.45
CA PRO A 269 -1.18 2.45 3.77
C PRO A 269 -2.49 3.27 3.70
N PRO A 270 -3.25 3.37 4.81
CA PRO A 270 -4.41 4.25 4.91
C PRO A 270 -4.11 5.67 4.41
N ALA A 271 -5.00 6.24 3.62
CA ALA A 271 -4.84 7.58 3.05
C ALA A 271 -4.96 8.64 4.15
N LEU A 272 -4.31 9.80 3.96
CA LEU A 272 -4.24 10.85 4.98
C LEU A 272 -4.86 12.15 4.48
N LEU A 273 -5.94 12.57 5.12
CA LEU A 273 -6.51 13.91 4.98
C LEU A 273 -5.63 14.93 5.73
N THR A 274 -5.20 15.95 5.00
CA THR A 274 -4.40 17.08 5.49
C THR A 274 -5.03 18.41 5.06
N ASP A 275 -4.47 19.53 5.52
CA ASP A 275 -4.93 20.86 5.10
C ASP A 275 -4.70 21.12 3.60
N LYS A 276 -3.70 20.44 3.00
CA LYS A 276 -3.30 20.54 1.59
C LYS A 276 -4.13 19.67 0.65
N GLY A 277 -4.83 18.66 1.18
CA GLY A 277 -5.55 17.67 0.40
C GLY A 277 -5.49 16.29 1.04
N ILE A 278 -5.99 15.28 0.32
CA ILE A 278 -5.90 13.88 0.71
C ILE A 278 -4.68 13.26 0.04
N ILE A 279 -3.76 12.74 0.85
CA ILE A 279 -2.54 12.10 0.37
C ILE A 279 -2.77 10.58 0.35
N LEU A 280 -2.65 9.98 -0.83
CA LEU A 280 -2.58 8.53 -0.99
C LEU A 280 -1.12 8.14 -1.26
N LEU A 281 -0.51 7.43 -0.31
CA LEU A 281 0.75 6.74 -0.53
C LEU A 281 0.44 5.41 -1.24
N TYR A 282 1.15 5.11 -2.32
CA TYR A 282 0.88 3.94 -3.17
C TYR A 282 2.17 3.28 -3.67
N ASN A 283 2.04 2.05 -4.17
CA ASN A 283 3.10 1.21 -4.70
C ASN A 283 3.02 1.20 -6.24
N GLY A 284 4.06 1.72 -6.89
CA GLY A 284 4.21 1.72 -8.35
C GLY A 284 5.11 0.58 -8.80
N ARG A 285 4.60 -0.30 -9.68
CA ARG A 285 5.42 -1.33 -10.32
C ARG A 285 5.96 -0.81 -11.65
N ASN A 286 7.29 -0.87 -11.82
CA ASN A 286 7.93 -0.39 -13.02
C ASN A 286 7.83 -1.42 -14.15
N SER A 287 7.29 -1.03 -15.30
CA SER A 287 7.18 -1.92 -16.46
C SER A 287 8.56 -2.22 -17.06
N THR A 288 8.81 -3.49 -17.40
CA THR A 288 10.07 -3.91 -18.04
C THR A 288 10.21 -3.34 -19.46
N SER A 289 9.10 -3.17 -20.17
CA SER A 289 9.08 -2.64 -21.55
C SER A 289 8.92 -1.12 -21.59
N ASN A 290 7.92 -0.60 -20.87
CA ASN A 290 7.44 0.78 -21.01
C ASN A 290 7.65 1.65 -19.76
N GLY A 291 8.48 1.18 -18.82
CA GLY A 291 8.75 1.90 -17.58
C GLY A 291 9.89 2.91 -17.67
N ASP A 292 10.08 3.62 -16.57
CA ASP A 292 11.20 4.53 -16.39
C ASP A 292 12.52 3.74 -16.35
N LYS A 293 13.42 4.07 -17.28
CA LYS A 293 14.70 3.36 -17.44
C LYS A 293 15.72 3.67 -16.35
N ARG A 294 15.46 4.69 -15.52
CA ARG A 294 16.29 5.00 -14.34
C ARG A 294 16.12 3.97 -13.22
N PHE A 295 14.98 3.28 -13.18
CA PHE A 295 14.67 2.27 -12.18
C PHE A 295 14.62 0.87 -12.81
N ALA A 296 14.99 -0.15 -12.04
CA ALA A 296 14.95 -1.53 -12.54
C ALA A 296 13.52 -1.96 -12.92
N GLY A 297 13.40 -2.74 -13.99
CA GLY A 297 12.12 -3.26 -14.46
C GLY A 297 11.56 -4.32 -13.51
N GLY A 298 10.25 -4.29 -13.29
CA GLY A 298 9.52 -5.16 -12.37
C GLY A 298 9.57 -4.71 -10.92
N THR A 299 10.44 -3.78 -10.55
CA THR A 299 10.59 -3.31 -9.17
C THR A 299 9.37 -2.52 -8.71
N TYR A 300 8.96 -2.72 -7.46
CA TYR A 300 7.98 -1.86 -6.79
C TYR A 300 8.69 -0.77 -5.99
N SER A 301 8.31 0.48 -6.24
CA SER A 301 8.76 1.67 -5.50
C SER A 301 7.54 2.49 -5.06
N ALA A 302 7.69 3.33 -4.04
CA ALA A 302 6.59 4.05 -3.44
C ALA A 302 6.40 5.45 -4.03
N GLY A 303 5.16 5.79 -4.35
CA GLY A 303 4.72 7.10 -4.81
C GLY A 303 3.70 7.74 -3.89
N GLN A 304 3.33 8.99 -4.22
CA GLN A 304 2.23 9.70 -3.57
C GLN A 304 1.35 10.40 -4.59
N MET A 305 0.05 10.38 -4.35
CA MET A 305 -0.97 11.14 -5.07
C MET A 305 -1.62 12.12 -4.10
N LEU A 306 -1.92 13.32 -4.58
CA LEU A 306 -2.71 14.33 -3.89
C LEU A 306 -4.08 14.42 -4.54
N PHE A 307 -5.12 14.22 -3.75
CA PHE A 307 -6.52 14.42 -4.12
C PHE A 307 -7.10 15.64 -3.41
N ASP A 308 -8.16 16.20 -3.97
CA ASP A 308 -8.90 17.30 -3.33
C ASP A 308 -9.58 16.83 -2.03
N LYS A 309 -9.55 17.67 -1.00
CA LYS A 309 -10.11 17.33 0.33
C LYS A 309 -11.65 17.38 0.38
N THR A 310 -12.28 18.06 -0.56
CA THR A 310 -13.74 18.19 -0.69
C THR A 310 -14.30 17.30 -1.80
N GLU A 311 -13.52 17.10 -2.86
CA GLU A 311 -13.81 16.21 -3.98
C GLU A 311 -12.79 15.05 -4.02
N PRO A 312 -12.93 14.01 -3.19
CA PRO A 312 -11.88 12.99 -2.97
C PRO A 312 -11.55 12.13 -4.20
N THR A 313 -12.33 12.23 -5.28
CA THR A 313 -12.09 11.58 -6.57
C THR A 313 -11.24 12.44 -7.53
N LYS A 314 -11.04 13.72 -7.24
CA LYS A 314 -10.30 14.66 -8.08
C LYS A 314 -8.81 14.59 -7.77
N LEU A 315 -8.05 13.93 -8.66
CA LEU A 315 -6.59 13.90 -8.60
C LEU A 315 -6.02 15.29 -8.93
N ILE A 316 -5.25 15.87 -8.00
CA ILE A 316 -4.60 17.18 -8.14
C ILE A 316 -3.17 17.02 -8.64
N ALA A 317 -2.39 16.15 -7.99
CA ALA A 317 -0.97 15.97 -8.28
C ALA A 317 -0.52 14.54 -7.97
N ARG A 318 0.62 14.15 -8.51
CA ARG A 318 1.25 12.85 -8.29
C ARG A 318 2.75 13.00 -8.44
N LEU A 319 3.54 12.30 -7.62
CA LEU A 319 4.99 12.34 -7.74
C LEU A 319 5.44 11.68 -9.07
N ASP A 320 6.40 12.30 -9.73
CA ASP A 320 7.00 11.78 -10.97
C ASP A 320 8.19 10.84 -10.71
N VAL A 321 8.76 10.91 -9.51
CA VAL A 321 9.86 10.06 -9.02
C VAL A 321 9.39 9.39 -7.72
N PRO A 322 9.70 8.11 -7.48
CA PRO A 322 9.34 7.46 -6.22
C PRO A 322 10.06 8.15 -5.04
N PHE A 323 9.35 8.39 -3.94
CA PHE A 323 9.95 9.00 -2.74
C PHE A 323 10.76 7.99 -1.91
N PHE A 324 10.45 6.70 -2.06
CA PHE A 324 11.07 5.59 -1.37
C PHE A 324 11.17 4.39 -2.32
N ARG A 325 12.36 3.81 -2.47
CA ARG A 325 12.63 2.73 -3.43
C ARG A 325 13.57 1.69 -2.82
N PRO A 326 13.73 0.49 -3.41
CA PRO A 326 14.70 -0.48 -2.90
C PRO A 326 16.13 0.06 -2.96
N ARG A 327 16.81 0.11 -1.82
CA ARG A 327 18.19 0.59 -1.65
C ARG A 327 19.06 -0.48 -0.99
N GLU A 328 18.56 -1.11 0.05
CA GLU A 328 19.29 -2.10 0.85
C GLU A 328 19.16 -3.51 0.23
N ALA A 329 20.14 -4.38 0.49
CA ALA A 329 20.23 -5.69 -0.19
C ALA A 329 18.98 -6.56 0.00
N PHE A 330 18.38 -6.55 1.19
CA PHE A 330 17.17 -7.32 1.51
C PHE A 330 15.89 -6.72 0.88
N GLU A 331 15.92 -5.47 0.40
CA GLU A 331 14.83 -4.84 -0.34
C GLU A 331 14.93 -5.15 -1.84
N LYS A 332 16.17 -5.28 -2.33
CA LYS A 332 16.48 -5.51 -3.75
C LYS A 332 16.26 -6.97 -4.17
N ARG A 333 16.31 -7.94 -3.25
CA ARG A 333 16.14 -9.36 -3.57
C ARG A 333 15.58 -10.18 -2.40
N GLY A 334 14.66 -11.07 -2.72
CA GLY A 334 13.97 -11.98 -1.78
C GLY A 334 13.10 -12.97 -2.55
N GLN A 335 11.93 -13.35 -2.02
CA GLN A 335 10.91 -14.11 -2.75
C GLN A 335 10.51 -13.38 -4.06
N TYR A 336 10.42 -12.05 -4.02
CA TYR A 336 10.24 -11.21 -5.20
C TYR A 336 11.60 -10.81 -5.81
N ALA A 337 11.94 -11.42 -6.94
CA ALA A 337 13.28 -11.31 -7.53
C ALA A 337 13.65 -9.92 -8.06
N SER A 338 12.68 -9.10 -8.46
CA SER A 338 12.92 -7.74 -8.98
C SER A 338 13.06 -6.68 -7.88
N GLY A 339 12.95 -7.06 -6.60
CA GLY A 339 12.98 -6.16 -5.46
C GLY A 339 11.67 -5.40 -5.24
N THR A 340 11.34 -5.16 -3.98
CA THR A 340 10.18 -4.34 -3.59
C THR A 340 10.41 -3.69 -2.23
N VAL A 341 9.96 -2.43 -2.13
CA VAL A 341 9.61 -1.77 -0.86
C VAL A 341 8.10 -1.52 -0.86
N PHE A 342 7.35 -2.55 -0.50
CA PHE A 342 5.89 -2.51 -0.57
C PHE A 342 5.31 -1.83 0.68
N ILE A 343 5.01 -0.53 0.56
CA ILE A 343 4.52 0.27 1.68
C ILE A 343 3.06 -0.06 1.99
N GLU A 344 2.77 -0.35 3.26
CA GLU A 344 1.46 -0.89 3.64
C GLU A 344 1.00 -0.46 5.03
N GLY A 345 1.92 -0.31 5.98
CA GLY A 345 1.62 0.15 7.33
C GLY A 345 2.14 1.56 7.55
N MET A 346 1.33 2.44 8.13
CA MET A 346 1.78 3.78 8.53
C MET A 346 1.16 4.14 9.88
N ALA A 347 2.00 4.58 10.82
CA ALA A 347 1.57 4.93 12.17
C ALA A 347 2.06 6.33 12.56
N TRP A 348 1.13 7.17 13.01
CA TRP A 348 1.45 8.41 13.71
C TRP A 348 1.79 8.10 15.17
N PHE A 349 3.08 8.23 15.53
CA PHE A 349 3.56 7.87 16.85
C PHE A 349 4.62 8.84 17.33
N LYS A 350 4.43 9.41 18.53
CA LYS A 350 5.35 10.40 19.13
C LYS A 350 5.72 11.53 18.16
N HIS A 351 4.70 12.05 17.47
CA HIS A 351 4.79 13.12 16.46
C HIS A 351 5.65 12.81 15.22
N LYS A 352 5.91 11.53 14.94
CA LYS A 352 6.61 11.07 13.74
C LYS A 352 5.76 10.06 12.99
N TRP A 353 6.03 9.94 11.70
CA TRP A 353 5.42 8.93 10.84
C TRP A 353 6.36 7.73 10.73
N TYR A 354 5.89 6.57 11.20
CA TYR A 354 6.57 5.28 11.04
C TYR A 354 5.93 4.55 9.87
N LEU A 355 6.70 4.33 8.81
CA LEU A 355 6.29 3.62 7.60
C LEU A 355 6.84 2.19 7.62
N TYR A 356 5.95 1.23 7.63
CA TYR A 356 6.25 -0.20 7.61
C TYR A 356 5.97 -0.78 6.24
N TYR A 357 6.91 -1.57 5.74
CA TYR A 357 6.88 -2.04 4.35
C TYR A 357 7.42 -3.47 4.20
N GLY A 358 6.85 -4.19 3.24
CA GLY A 358 7.36 -5.47 2.77
C GLY A 358 8.66 -5.28 1.98
N CYS A 359 9.65 -6.13 2.24
CA CYS A 359 10.95 -6.09 1.57
C CYS A 359 11.13 -7.36 0.75
N ALA A 360 11.14 -7.20 -0.58
CA ALA A 360 11.28 -8.29 -1.55
C ALA A 360 10.39 -9.54 -1.28
N ASP A 361 9.15 -9.34 -0.82
CA ASP A 361 8.20 -10.37 -0.37
C ASP A 361 8.76 -11.36 0.67
N SER A 362 9.65 -10.87 1.55
CA SER A 362 10.39 -11.75 2.46
C SER A 362 10.55 -11.23 3.89
N ARG A 363 10.69 -9.91 4.07
CA ARG A 363 10.98 -9.28 5.37
C ARG A 363 10.10 -8.04 5.60
N VAL A 364 10.05 -7.55 6.83
CA VAL A 364 9.47 -6.23 7.15
C VAL A 364 10.58 -5.23 7.46
N GLY A 365 10.52 -4.07 6.83
CA GLY A 365 11.35 -2.90 7.13
C GLY A 365 10.53 -1.77 7.76
N VAL A 366 11.24 -0.81 8.34
CA VAL A 366 10.69 0.45 8.84
C VAL A 366 11.52 1.65 8.38
N ALA A 367 10.84 2.74 8.06
CA ALA A 367 11.44 4.05 7.82
C ALA A 367 10.65 5.14 8.56
N ILE A 368 11.33 6.20 9.00
CA ILE A 368 10.74 7.23 9.86
C ILE A 368 10.82 8.59 9.16
N TYR A 369 9.69 9.29 9.10
CA TYR A 369 9.61 10.70 8.72
C TYR A 369 9.33 11.55 9.97
N ASP A 370 10.18 12.54 10.21
CA ASP A 370 10.02 13.56 11.25
C ASP A 370 9.54 14.88 10.61
N PRO A 371 8.27 15.27 10.77
CA PRO A 371 7.77 16.53 10.19
C PRO A 371 8.47 17.79 10.70
N GLN A 372 9.11 17.74 11.87
CA GLN A 372 9.86 18.89 12.41
C GLN A 372 11.25 18.99 11.80
N HIS A 373 11.80 17.88 11.32
CA HIS A 373 13.12 17.81 10.69
C HIS A 373 13.06 16.92 9.43
N PRO A 374 12.38 17.36 8.36
CA PRO A 374 12.23 16.55 7.16
C PRO A 374 13.60 16.23 6.55
N ALA A 375 13.82 14.96 6.23
CA ALA A 375 15.00 14.52 5.50
C ALA A 375 14.74 14.55 3.97
N ASP A 376 15.78 14.31 3.19
CA ASP A 376 15.62 14.10 1.75
C ASP A 376 14.95 12.75 1.46
N PRO A 377 14.12 12.64 0.40
CA PRO A 377 13.64 11.36 -0.09
C PRO A 377 14.80 10.52 -0.67
N ASP A 378 14.52 9.25 -1.04
CA ASP A 378 15.52 8.44 -1.72
C ASP A 378 15.99 9.12 -3.03
N PRO A 379 17.31 9.23 -3.30
CA PRO A 379 17.82 9.85 -4.52
C PRO A 379 17.39 9.06 -5.76
N VAL A 380 17.28 9.75 -6.90
CA VAL A 380 16.95 9.15 -8.20
C VAL A 380 18.01 8.11 -8.58
N GLU A 381 19.27 8.48 -8.49
CA GLU A 381 20.40 7.62 -8.81
C GLU A 381 20.95 6.91 -7.56
N ASP A 382 21.50 5.71 -7.74
CA ASP A 382 22.33 5.10 -6.72
C ASP A 382 23.65 5.88 -6.68
N ILE A 383 23.75 6.85 -5.78
CA ILE A 383 25.04 7.52 -5.51
C ILE A 383 25.99 6.43 -5.02
N ALA A 384 27.01 6.12 -5.83
CA ALA A 384 28.14 5.33 -5.36
C ALA A 384 28.76 6.08 -4.18
N ARG A 385 28.52 5.57 -2.97
CA ARG A 385 29.22 6.01 -1.76
C ARG A 385 30.27 4.98 -1.40
#